data_AF-A0A3P7ELT2-F1
#
_entry.id   AF-A0A3P7ELT2-F1
#
_cell.length_a   1.000
_cell.length_b   1.000
_cell.length_c   1.000
_cell.angle_alpha   90.00
_cell.angle_beta   90.00
_cell.angle_gamma   90.00
#
_symmetry.space_group_name_H-M   'P 1'
#
loop_
_entity.id
_entity.type
_entity.pdbx_description
1 polymer ?
#
loop_
_entity_poly.entity_id
_entity_poly.type
_entity_poly.pdbx_seq_one_letter_code
_entity_poly.pdbx_strand_id
1 'polypeptide(L)'
;MLFLDAFLKGLKPQFDDDAIDRLNYYYTPLLLVIFALTLSAKQYVGQPIQCWIPAQFTGAWEQYSENYCFVQNTYFLPLNHYIPRDLHEREEREIGTFIYFK
;
A
#
# COMPACT_ATOMS: atom_id res chain seq x y z
N MET A 1 -25.34 4.56 -9.00
CA MET A 1 -25.20 5.86 -9.71
C MET A 1 -25.59 7.03 -8.80
N LEU A 2 -26.76 6.98 -8.13
CA LEU A 2 -27.23 8.04 -7.19
C LEU A 2 -26.19 8.57 -6.18
N PHE A 3 -25.36 7.70 -5.59
CA PHE A 3 -24.37 8.11 -4.58
C PHE A 3 -23.21 8.93 -5.18
N LEU A 4 -22.68 8.49 -6.33
CA LEU A 4 -21.57 9.18 -7.00
C LEU A 4 -22.00 10.58 -7.45
N ASP A 5 -23.18 10.69 -8.05
CA ASP A 5 -23.72 11.97 -8.50
C ASP A 5 -23.96 12.93 -7.33
N ALA A 6 -24.42 12.41 -6.18
CA ALA A 6 -24.60 13.19 -4.96
C ALA A 6 -23.25 13.65 -4.38
N PHE A 7 -22.25 12.77 -4.35
CA PHE A 7 -20.89 13.09 -3.91
C PHE A 7 -20.25 14.18 -4.79
N LEU A 8 -20.32 14.02 -6.11
CA LEU A 8 -19.80 15.00 -7.07
C LEU A 8 -20.50 16.35 -6.99
N LYS A 9 -21.83 16.37 -6.74
CA LYS A 9 -22.57 17.62 -6.49
C LYS A 9 -22.15 18.30 -5.19
N GLY A 10 -21.82 17.54 -4.15
CA GLY A 10 -21.31 18.05 -2.87
C GLY A 10 -19.91 18.67 -2.97
N LEU A 11 -19.10 18.23 -3.93
CA LEU A 11 -17.76 18.76 -4.22
C LEU A 11 -17.79 20.12 -4.94
N LYS A 12 -18.88 20.87 -4.92
CA LYS A 12 -18.92 22.17 -5.60
C LYS A 12 -18.03 23.18 -4.84
N PRO A 13 -16.99 23.76 -5.48
CA PRO A 13 -16.21 24.81 -4.84
C PRO A 13 -17.10 26.05 -4.65
N GLN A 14 -17.20 26.54 -3.42
CA GLN A 14 -17.82 27.83 -3.12
C GLN A 14 -16.89 28.96 -3.60
N PHE A 15 -17.45 30.06 -4.08
CA PHE A 15 -16.68 31.15 -4.68
C PHE A 15 -16.19 32.20 -3.67
N ASP A 16 -16.71 32.24 -2.43
CA ASP A 16 -16.34 33.27 -1.46
C ASP A 16 -15.03 33.02 -0.70
N ASP A 17 -14.34 31.91 -0.97
CA ASP A 17 -13.20 31.49 -0.14
C ASP A 17 -11.83 31.84 -0.77
N ASP A 18 -10.87 32.14 0.11
CA ASP A 18 -9.47 32.39 -0.23
C ASP A 18 -8.83 31.20 -0.97
N ALA A 19 -7.80 31.49 -1.77
CA ALA A 19 -7.10 30.46 -2.55
C ALA A 19 -6.51 29.33 -1.67
N ILE A 20 -6.05 29.66 -0.47
CA ILE A 20 -5.47 28.70 0.48
C ILE A 20 -6.53 27.76 1.05
N ASP A 21 -7.74 28.27 1.31
CA ASP A 21 -8.84 27.45 1.82
C ASP A 21 -9.25 26.40 0.77
N ARG A 22 -9.42 26.83 -0.48
CA ARG A 22 -9.69 25.93 -1.63
C ARG A 22 -8.62 24.86 -1.81
N LEU A 23 -7.35 25.20 -1.60
CA LEU A 23 -6.27 24.23 -1.66
C LEU A 23 -6.51 23.10 -0.65
N ASN A 24 -6.85 23.45 0.59
CA ASN A 24 -7.00 22.51 1.69
C ASN A 24 -8.27 21.64 1.57
N TYR A 25 -9.44 22.24 1.39
CA TYR A 25 -10.70 21.48 1.43
C TYR A 25 -11.09 20.85 0.09
N TYR A 26 -10.59 21.38 -1.03
CA TYR A 26 -10.99 20.92 -2.37
C TYR A 26 -9.86 20.20 -3.11
N TYR A 27 -8.74 20.89 -3.37
CA TYR A 27 -7.69 20.36 -4.24
C TYR A 27 -6.89 19.23 -3.58
N THR A 28 -6.47 19.39 -2.32
CA THR A 28 -5.72 18.36 -1.58
C THR A 28 -6.49 17.03 -1.48
N PRO A 29 -7.74 16.99 -0.98
CA PRO A 29 -8.47 15.73 -0.89
C PRO A 29 -8.79 15.14 -2.26
N LEU A 30 -9.09 15.96 -3.27
CA LEU A 30 -9.30 15.47 -4.64
C LEU A 30 -8.05 14.76 -5.17
N LEU A 31 -6.87 15.36 -5.00
CA LEU A 31 -5.60 14.77 -5.40
C LEU A 31 -5.33 13.47 -4.65
N LEU A 32 -5.57 13.43 -3.33
CA LEU A 32 -5.41 12.21 -2.52
C LEU A 32 -6.37 11.10 -2.98
N VAL A 33 -7.61 11.44 -3.35
CA VAL A 33 -8.56 10.46 -3.92
C VAL A 33 -8.05 9.91 -5.25
N ILE A 34 -7.52 10.75 -6.14
CA ILE A 34 -6.95 10.29 -7.41
C ILE A 34 -5.75 9.35 -7.16
N PHE A 35 -4.87 9.69 -6.21
CA PHE A 35 -3.75 8.82 -5.83
C PHE A 35 -4.22 7.52 -5.18
N ALA A 36 -5.19 7.57 -4.28
CA ALA A 36 -5.75 6.37 -3.65
C ALA A 36 -6.39 5.44 -4.69
N LEU A 37 -7.12 5.98 -5.66
CA LEU A 37 -7.73 5.21 -6.75
C LEU A 37 -6.68 4.59 -7.67
N THR A 38 -5.66 5.35 -8.06
CA THR A 38 -4.59 4.85 -8.95
C THR A 38 -3.74 3.77 -8.27
N LEU A 39 -3.40 3.94 -6.98
CA LEU A 39 -2.71 2.93 -6.19
C LEU A 39 -3.57 1.67 -5.99
N SER A 40 -4.85 1.84 -5.63
CA SER A 40 -5.77 0.70 -5.47
C SER A 40 -5.95 -0.07 -6.79
N ALA A 41 -6.08 0.62 -7.91
CA ALA A 41 -6.17 -0.03 -9.22
C ALA A 41 -4.90 -0.84 -9.54
N LYS A 42 -3.71 -0.30 -9.23
CA LYS A 42 -2.45 -1.04 -9.36
C LYS A 42 -2.40 -2.25 -8.44
N GLN A 43 -2.92 -2.12 -7.22
CA GLN A 43 -2.91 -3.19 -6.22
C GLN A 43 -3.81 -4.37 -6.57
N TYR A 44 -5.02 -4.11 -7.11
CA TYR A 44 -6.02 -5.15 -7.36
C TYR A 44 -6.03 -5.68 -8.80
N VAL A 45 -5.68 -4.84 -9.78
CA VAL A 45 -5.68 -5.23 -11.21
C VAL A 45 -4.27 -5.53 -11.71
N GLY A 46 -3.25 -4.90 -11.11
CA GLY A 46 -1.85 -5.06 -11.47
C GLY A 46 -1.10 -6.04 -10.58
N GLN A 47 0.23 -5.91 -10.56
CA GLN A 47 1.12 -6.63 -9.65
C GLN A 47 1.24 -5.84 -8.34
N PRO A 48 0.90 -6.43 -7.18
CA PRO A 48 0.85 -5.71 -5.90
C PRO A 48 2.24 -5.20 -5.46
N ILE A 49 3.25 -6.06 -5.57
CA ILE A 49 4.65 -5.78 -5.24
C ILE A 49 5.57 -6.65 -6.11
N GLN A 50 6.78 -6.19 -6.35
CA GLN A 50 7.83 -6.94 -7.04
C GLN A 50 8.80 -7.51 -5.99
N CYS A 51 8.94 -8.83 -5.92
CA CYS A 51 9.89 -9.48 -5.02
C CYS A 51 11.11 -10.00 -5.78
N TRP A 52 12.25 -10.12 -5.08
CA TRP A 52 13.42 -10.74 -5.69
C TRP A 52 13.18 -12.25 -5.79
N ILE A 53 13.13 -12.77 -7.01
CA ILE A 53 12.88 -14.18 -7.29
C ILE A 53 14.09 -14.80 -7.99
N PRO A 54 14.42 -16.08 -7.71
CA PRO A 54 15.44 -16.81 -8.47
C PRO A 54 15.11 -16.87 -9.97
N ALA A 55 16.11 -16.67 -10.83
CA ALA A 55 15.96 -16.65 -12.29
C ALA A 55 15.48 -17.98 -12.92
N GLN A 56 15.40 -19.06 -12.13
CA GLN A 56 14.89 -20.35 -12.57
C GLN A 56 13.35 -20.43 -12.56
N PHE A 57 12.67 -19.51 -11.88
CA PHE A 57 11.22 -19.53 -11.77
C PHE A 57 10.56 -19.03 -13.05
N THR A 58 9.47 -19.69 -13.45
CA THR A 58 8.64 -19.20 -14.56
C THR A 58 7.77 -18.05 -14.08
N GLY A 59 7.24 -17.25 -15.03
CA GLY A 59 6.40 -16.10 -14.69
C GLY A 59 5.16 -16.42 -13.82
N ALA A 60 4.63 -17.65 -13.89
CA ALA A 60 3.54 -18.08 -13.02
C ALA A 60 3.97 -18.24 -11.55
N TRP A 61 5.19 -18.75 -11.32
CA TRP A 61 5.76 -18.87 -9.97
C TRP A 61 6.15 -17.51 -9.41
N GLU A 62 6.63 -16.59 -10.25
CA GLU A 62 6.86 -15.19 -9.90
C GLU A 62 5.57 -14.54 -9.40
N GLN A 63 4.48 -14.61 -10.16
CA GLN A 63 3.18 -14.05 -9.74
C GLN A 63 2.64 -14.68 -8.45
N TYR A 64 2.82 -16.00 -8.27
CA TYR A 64 2.46 -16.67 -7.02
C TYR A 64 3.28 -16.16 -5.83
N SER A 65 4.60 -16.00 -6.03
CA SER A 65 5.53 -15.55 -4.99
C SER A 65 5.25 -14.10 -4.59
N GLU A 66 4.98 -13.21 -5.55
CA GLU A 66 4.60 -11.82 -5.31
C GLU A 66 3.31 -11.69 -4.49
N ASN A 67 2.28 -12.46 -4.85
CA ASN A 67 1.02 -12.50 -4.09
C ASN A 67 1.21 -13.03 -2.68
N TYR A 68 2.05 -14.06 -2.50
CA TYR A 68 2.38 -14.58 -1.18
C TYR A 68 3.09 -13.53 -0.33
N CYS A 69 4.10 -12.85 -0.89
CA CYS A 69 4.81 -11.76 -0.20
C CYS A 69 3.90 -10.57 0.13
N PHE A 70 2.85 -10.31 -0.66
CA PHE A 70 1.92 -9.22 -0.38
C PHE A 70 1.01 -9.51 0.82
N VAL A 71 0.58 -10.77 0.99
CA VAL A 71 -0.36 -11.16 2.05
C VAL A 71 0.36 -11.48 3.35
N GLN A 72 1.58 -12.00 3.27
CA GLN A 72 2.36 -12.41 4.44
C GLN A 72 3.11 -11.24 5.08
N ASN A 73 3.42 -11.40 6.37
CA ASN A 73 4.26 -10.45 7.09
C ASN A 73 5.69 -10.43 6.52
N THR A 74 6.34 -9.30 6.70
CA THR A 74 7.74 -9.11 6.31
C THR A 74 8.56 -8.70 7.53
N TYR A 75 9.83 -9.07 7.52
CA TYR A 75 10.81 -8.64 8.52
C TYR A 75 11.97 -7.95 7.82
N PHE A 76 12.56 -6.95 8.47
CA PHE A 76 13.72 -6.27 7.95
C PHE A 76 14.99 -7.11 8.18
N LEU A 77 15.73 -7.39 7.09
CA LEU A 77 17.03 -8.06 7.16
C LEU A 77 18.15 -7.08 6.77
N PRO A 78 19.07 -6.73 7.70
CA PRO A 78 20.21 -5.89 7.35
C PRO A 78 21.15 -6.61 6.38
N LEU A 79 21.70 -5.87 5.40
CA LEU A 79 22.52 -6.40 4.30
C LEU A 79 23.73 -7.24 4.74
N ASN A 80 24.25 -6.99 5.95
CA ASN A 80 25.44 -7.67 6.48
C ASN A 80 25.12 -8.92 7.33
N HIS A 81 23.83 -9.26 7.52
CA HIS A 81 23.43 -10.42 8.31
C HIS A 81 22.90 -11.54 7.43
N TYR A 82 23.16 -12.77 7.87
CA TYR A 82 22.56 -13.96 7.28
C TYR A 82 21.10 -14.10 7.69
N ILE A 83 20.33 -14.73 6.81
CA ILE A 83 18.94 -15.08 7.09
C ILE A 83 18.94 -16.09 8.26
N PRO A 84 18.28 -15.78 9.39
CA PRO A 84 18.22 -16.70 10.54
C PRO A 84 17.59 -18.03 10.13
N ARG A 85 18.09 -19.14 10.64
CA ARG A 85 17.59 -20.48 10.31
C ARG A 85 16.38 -20.88 11.15
N ASP A 86 16.29 -20.35 12.36
CA ASP A 86 15.18 -20.59 13.26
C ASP A 86 13.94 -19.83 12.78
N LEU A 87 12.80 -20.52 12.79
CA LEU A 87 11.50 -19.92 12.44
C LEU A 87 11.01 -19.01 13.56
N HIS A 88 11.29 -19.36 14.81
CA HIS A 88 10.87 -18.56 15.95
C HIS A 88 11.56 -17.18 15.93
N GLU A 89 12.86 -17.15 15.65
CA GLU A 89 13.61 -15.89 15.49
C GLU A 89 13.10 -15.02 14.33
N ARG A 90 12.55 -15.63 13.27
CA ARG A 90 11.92 -14.88 12.17
C ARG A 90 10.59 -14.29 12.58
N GLU A 91 9.73 -15.09 13.21
CA GLU A 91 8.43 -14.67 13.73
C GLU A 91 8.58 -13.52 14.75
N GLU A 92 9.58 -13.60 15.62
CA GLU A 92 9.91 -12.53 16.58
C GLU A 92 10.37 -11.22 15.91
N ARG A 93 10.95 -11.31 14.70
CA ARG A 93 11.41 -10.14 13.92
C ARG A 93 10.32 -9.57 13.00
N GLU A 94 9.21 -10.27 12.79
CA GLU A 94 8.08 -9.73 12.04
C GLU A 94 7.54 -8.50 12.77
N ILE A 95 7.21 -7.44 12.02
CA ILE A 95 6.80 -6.14 12.57
C ILE A 95 5.33 -6.17 13.07
N GLY A 96 4.88 -7.32 13.58
CA GLY A 96 3.57 -7.54 14.19
C GLY A 96 3.55 -7.11 15.65
N THR A 97 3.65 -5.80 15.90
CA THR A 97 3.23 -5.14 17.16
C THR A 97 3.45 -5.92 18.48
N PHE A 98 4.69 -6.23 18.83
CA PHE A 98 5.08 -6.52 20.22
C PHE A 98 5.74 -5.28 20.85
N ILE A 99 4.93 -4.30 21.27
CA ILE A 99 5.32 -3.26 22.25
C ILE A 99 4.81 -3.66 23.65
N TYR A 100 4.88 -4.94 24.04
CA TYR A 100 4.44 -5.38 25.38
C TYR A 100 5.46 -6.16 26.21
N PHE A 101 6.76 -6.09 25.91
CA PHE A 101 7.77 -6.61 26.83
C PHE A 101 9.05 -5.76 26.87
N LYS A 102 8.95 -4.51 27.35
CA LYS A 102 9.94 -3.92 28.28
C LYS A 102 9.42 -2.63 28.92
#